data_AF-A0AA42NCT9-F1
#
_entry.id   AF-A0AA42NCT9-F1
#
_cell.length_a   1.000
_cell.length_b   1.000
_cell.length_c   1.000
_cell.angle_alpha   90.00
_cell.angle_beta   90.00
_cell.angle_gamma   90.00
#
_symmetry.space_group_name_H-M   'P 1'
#
loop_
_entity.id
_entity.type
_entity.pdbx_description
1 polymer ?
#
loop_
_entity_poly.entity_id
_entity_poly.type
_entity_poly.pdbx_seq_one_letter_code
_entity_poly.pdbx_strand_id
1 'polypeptide(L)'
;MLLNHTDEKLVRMANQIATFFLSQPENIRIEGVATHINKFWEPRMRRRFFEMVDAGAGEFLPLVLAASAKIRRPDASVAAAAGPGGDATGAPGGKGAMAGGSLSEPSVPETTRA
;
A
#
# COMPACT_ATOMS: atom_id res chain seq x y z
N MET A 1 -21.85 9.89 -6.60
CA MET A 1 -22.00 8.53 -7.17
C MET A 1 -21.70 7.56 -6.06
N LEU A 2 -22.59 6.60 -5.75
CA LEU A 2 -22.24 5.55 -4.81
C LEU A 2 -21.10 4.73 -5.44
N LEU A 3 -19.95 4.68 -4.77
CA LEU A 3 -18.96 3.66 -5.08
C LEU A 3 -19.62 2.32 -4.74
N ASN A 4 -19.44 1.33 -5.61
CA ASN A 4 -19.80 -0.03 -5.24
C ASN A 4 -18.73 -0.57 -4.27
N HIS A 5 -19.07 -1.61 -3.50
CA HIS A 5 -18.19 -2.17 -2.47
C HIS A 5 -16.80 -2.58 -2.99
N THR A 6 -16.71 -2.99 -4.26
CA THR A 6 -15.44 -3.33 -4.91
C THR A 6 -14.55 -2.11 -5.15
N ASP A 7 -15.15 -0.99 -5.56
CA ASP A 7 -14.46 0.28 -5.77
C ASP A 7 -13.93 0.86 -4.46
N GLU A 8 -14.75 0.85 -3.40
CA GLU A 8 -14.33 1.29 -2.06
C GLU A 8 -13.15 0.46 -1.56
N LYS A 9 -13.17 -0.86 -1.79
CA LYS A 9 -12.06 -1.75 -1.46
C LYS A 9 -10.80 -1.40 -2.24
N LEU A 10 -10.92 -1.10 -3.54
CA LEU A 10 -9.79 -0.68 -4.38
C LEU A 10 -9.17 0.63 -3.89
N VAL A 11 -9.99 1.64 -3.57
CA VAL A 11 -9.54 2.91 -2.98
C VAL A 11 -8.78 2.64 -1.67
N ARG A 12 -9.36 1.82 -0.79
CA ARG A 12 -8.75 1.49 0.50
C ARG A 12 -7.40 0.80 0.33
N MET A 13 -7.30 -0.19 -0.58
CA MET A 13 -6.04 -0.89 -0.85
C MET A 13 -4.97 0.06 -1.41
N ALA A 14 -5.33 0.93 -2.36
CA ALA A 14 -4.39 1.92 -2.91
C ALA A 14 -3.85 2.84 -1.81
N ASN A 15 -4.73 3.34 -0.95
CA ASN A 15 -4.37 4.20 0.16
C ASN A 15 -3.50 3.47 1.20
N GLN A 16 -3.77 2.19 1.49
CA GLN A 16 -2.93 1.38 2.37
C GLN A 16 -1.50 1.22 1.84
N ILE A 17 -1.35 0.99 0.53
CA ILE A 17 -0.03 0.91 -0.11
C ILE A 17 0.68 2.26 0.01
N ALA A 18 0.00 3.38 -0.29
CA ALA A 18 0.58 4.71 -0.14
C ALA A 18 1.01 5.01 1.30
N THR A 19 0.16 4.70 2.29
CA THR A 19 0.47 4.88 3.71
C THR A 19 1.73 4.10 4.12
N PHE A 20 1.91 2.88 3.63
CA PHE A 20 3.13 2.12 3.87
C PHE A 20 4.38 2.86 3.36
N PHE A 21 4.31 3.40 2.14
CA PHE A 21 5.42 4.15 1.55
C PHE A 21 5.65 5.53 2.17
N LEU A 22 4.72 6.10 2.94
CA LEU A 22 4.97 7.35 3.68
C LEU A 22 6.13 7.22 4.69
N SER A 23 6.38 6.01 5.22
CA SER A 23 7.51 5.74 6.10
C SER A 23 8.88 5.72 5.38
N GLN A 24 8.86 5.63 4.04
CA GLN A 24 10.06 5.53 3.22
C GLN A 24 10.57 6.94 2.83
N PRO A 25 11.82 7.06 2.33
CA PRO A 25 12.33 8.32 1.78
C PRO A 25 11.46 8.86 0.63
N GLU A 26 11.24 10.18 0.60
CA GLU A 26 10.31 10.84 -0.33
C GLU A 26 10.59 10.54 -1.81
N ASN A 27 11.87 10.47 -2.17
CA ASN A 27 12.33 10.21 -3.54
C ASN A 27 11.91 8.83 -4.07
N ILE A 28 11.65 7.85 -3.20
CA ILE A 28 11.27 6.49 -3.61
C ILE A 28 9.78 6.19 -3.42
N ARG A 29 9.01 7.07 -2.77
CA ARG A 29 7.59 6.77 -2.43
C ARG A 29 6.75 6.58 -3.68
N ILE A 30 6.83 7.53 -4.61
CA ILE A 30 6.04 7.53 -5.86
C ILE A 30 6.36 6.29 -6.69
N GLU A 31 7.66 6.01 -6.88
CA GLU A 31 8.13 4.86 -7.65
C GLU A 31 7.76 3.53 -6.96
N GLY A 32 7.88 3.47 -5.64
CA GLY A 32 7.53 2.30 -4.83
C GLY A 32 6.04 1.95 -4.93
N VAL A 33 5.15 2.94 -4.79
CA VAL A 33 3.70 2.75 -4.93
C VAL A 33 3.35 2.28 -6.35
N ALA A 34 3.87 2.96 -7.38
CA ALA A 34 3.61 2.60 -8.76
C ALA A 34 4.11 1.19 -9.10
N THR A 35 5.31 0.83 -8.63
CA THR A 35 5.90 -0.49 -8.83
C THR A 35 5.08 -1.58 -8.14
N HIS A 36 4.62 -1.33 -6.91
CA HIS A 36 3.78 -2.26 -6.17
C HIS A 36 2.46 -2.52 -6.91
N ILE A 37 1.77 -1.46 -7.34
CA ILE A 37 0.52 -1.60 -8.10
C ILE A 37 0.78 -2.33 -9.42
N ASN A 38 1.83 -1.99 -10.17
CA ASN A 38 2.14 -2.66 -11.43
C ASN A 38 2.44 -4.17 -11.26
N LYS A 39 3.09 -4.55 -10.14
CA LYS A 39 3.53 -5.93 -9.89
C LYS A 39 2.43 -6.81 -9.31
N PHE A 40 1.59 -6.27 -8.44
CA PHE A 40 0.62 -7.06 -7.67
C PHE A 40 -0.82 -6.89 -8.14
N TRP A 41 -1.14 -5.83 -8.89
CA TRP A 41 -2.51 -5.64 -9.37
C TRP A 41 -2.73 -6.22 -10.75
N GLU A 42 -3.81 -6.98 -10.86
CA GLU A 42 -4.27 -7.49 -12.12
C GLU A 42 -4.66 -6.36 -13.09
N PRO A 43 -4.61 -6.59 -14.42
CA PRO A 43 -4.98 -5.59 -15.42
C PRO A 43 -6.37 -4.98 -15.20
N ARG A 44 -7.33 -5.77 -14.72
CA ARG A 44 -8.71 -5.31 -14.45
C ARG A 44 -8.78 -4.33 -13.29
N MET A 45 -8.05 -4.60 -12.20
CA MET A 45 -7.96 -3.70 -11.06
C MET A 45 -7.34 -2.36 -11.47
N ARG A 46 -6.26 -2.40 -12.25
CA ARG A 46 -5.61 -1.18 -12.78
C ARG A 46 -6.53 -0.39 -13.68
N ARG A 47 -7.29 -1.05 -14.55
CA ARG A 47 -8.31 -0.39 -15.39
C ARG A 47 -9.36 0.31 -14.53
N ARG A 48 -9.95 -0.39 -13.57
CA ARG A 48 -10.99 0.17 -12.69
C ARG A 48 -10.46 1.34 -11.85
N PHE A 49 -9.22 1.25 -11.40
CA PHE A 49 -8.54 2.35 -10.73
C PHE A 49 -8.41 3.59 -11.60
N PHE A 50 -7.99 3.45 -12.86
CA PHE A 50 -7.92 4.60 -13.77
C PHE A 50 -9.30 5.17 -14.09
N GLU A 51 -10.33 4.33 -14.26
CA GLU A 51 -11.71 4.81 -14.42
C GLU A 51 -12.17 5.64 -13.23
N MET A 52 -11.84 5.22 -11.99
CA MET A 52 -12.17 5.96 -10.77
C MET A 52 -11.39 7.26 -10.66
N VAL A 53 -10.08 7.25 -10.94
CA VAL A 53 -9.23 8.44 -10.91
C VAL A 53 -9.69 9.47 -11.96
N ASP A 54 -9.95 9.02 -13.19
CA ASP A 54 -10.38 9.89 -14.29
C ASP A 54 -11.81 10.43 -14.05
N ALA A 55 -12.68 9.67 -13.36
CA ALA A 55 -14.02 10.12 -12.96
C ALA A 55 -14.03 10.98 -11.68
N GLY A 56 -12.89 11.14 -10.99
CA GLY A 56 -12.84 11.78 -9.68
C GLY A 56 -13.65 11.05 -8.60
N ALA A 57 -13.86 9.74 -8.78
CA ALA A 57 -14.62 8.89 -7.88
C ALA A 57 -13.68 8.19 -6.88
N GLY A 58 -13.79 8.53 -5.60
CA GLY A 58 -13.02 7.91 -4.52
C GLY A 58 -11.96 8.83 -3.91
N GLU A 59 -11.76 8.69 -2.60
CA GLU A 59 -10.83 9.50 -1.82
C GLU A 59 -9.40 8.93 -1.88
N PHE A 60 -8.73 9.10 -3.01
CA PHE A 60 -7.33 8.68 -3.16
C PHE A 60 -6.36 9.65 -2.47
N LEU A 61 -5.34 9.10 -1.81
CA LEU A 61 -4.27 9.91 -1.24
C LEU A 61 -3.47 10.63 -2.35
N PRO A 62 -2.93 11.84 -2.09
CA PRO A 62 -2.13 12.58 -3.07
C PRO A 62 -0.95 11.75 -3.63
N LEU A 63 -0.36 10.90 -2.79
CA LEU A 63 0.73 10.01 -3.20
C LEU A 63 0.28 8.96 -4.24
N VAL A 64 -0.95 8.44 -4.12
CA VAL A 64 -1.53 7.50 -5.09
C VAL A 64 -1.78 8.21 -6.42
N LEU A 65 -2.32 9.43 -6.36
CA LEU A 65 -2.55 10.25 -7.56
C LEU A 65 -1.23 10.59 -8.27
N ALA A 66 -0.18 10.94 -7.54
CA ALA A 66 1.16 11.17 -8.11
C ALA A 66 1.74 9.89 -8.73
N ALA A 67 1.56 8.74 -8.07
CA ALA A 67 2.01 7.44 -8.59
C ALA A 67 1.26 7.00 -9.85
N SER A 68 0.02 7.46 -10.05
CA SER A 68 -0.80 7.12 -11.22
C SER A 68 -0.11 7.44 -12.57
N ALA A 69 0.73 8.47 -12.61
CA ALA A 69 1.52 8.85 -13.79
C ALA A 69 2.59 7.79 -14.18
N LYS A 70 2.94 6.88 -13.27
CA LYS A 70 3.95 5.83 -13.46
C LYS A 70 3.33 4.43 -13.53
N ILE A 71 2.03 4.29 -13.31
CA ILE A 71 1.32 3.01 -13.39
C ILE A 71 1.01 2.71 -14.86
N ARG A 72 1.25 1.47 -15.29
CA ARG A 72 0.98 1.02 -16.65
C ARG A 72 -0.53 0.87 -16.85
N ARG A 73 -1.13 1.71 -17.68
CA ARG A 73 -2.52 1.58 -18.16
C ARG A 73 -2.62 0.33 -19.04
N PRO A 74 -3.44 -0.67 -18.68
CA PRO A 74 -3.65 -1.84 -19.52
C PRO A 74 -4.53 -1.46 -20.71
N ASP A 75 -4.18 -1.94 -21.91
CA ASP A 75 -4.95 -1.72 -23.11
C ASP A 75 -6.41 -2.19 -22.95
N ALA A 76 -7.34 -1.40 -23.49
CA ALA A 76 -8.77 -1.63 -23.41
C ALA A 76 -9.23 -2.94 -24.08
N SER A 77 -8.37 -3.57 -24.90
CA SER A 77 -8.70 -4.74 -25.73
C SER A 77 -8.91 -6.06 -24.97
N VAL A 78 -8.49 -6.18 -23.71
CA VAL A 78 -8.64 -7.43 -22.92
C VAL A 78 -9.80 -7.27 -21.92
N ALA A 79 -11.00 -7.00 -22.41
CA ALA A 79 -12.18 -6.71 -21.58
C ALA A 79 -13.15 -7.90 -21.41
N ALA A 80 -13.03 -8.98 -22.19
CA ALA A 80 -14.09 -10.00 -22.25
C ALA A 80 -13.82 -11.33 -21.50
N ALA A 81 -12.60 -11.66 -21.08
CA ALA A 81 -12.30 -13.02 -20.59
C ALA A 81 -12.08 -13.11 -19.07
N ALA A 82 -13.06 -13.74 -18.39
CA ALA A 82 -13.04 -14.37 -17.06
C ALA A 82 -13.54 -13.57 -15.83
N GLY A 83 -14.57 -14.09 -15.15
CA GLY A 83 -15.32 -13.50 -14.03
C GLY A 83 -14.63 -13.50 -12.64
N PRO A 84 -15.41 -13.36 -11.54
CA PRO A 84 -14.90 -12.94 -10.24
C PRO A 84 -14.32 -14.13 -9.44
N GLY A 85 -13.04 -14.07 -9.10
CA GLY A 85 -12.46 -14.77 -7.94
C GLY A 85 -11.92 -13.68 -7.02
N GLY A 86 -12.27 -13.58 -5.75
CA GLY A 86 -12.30 -14.66 -4.77
C GLY A 86 -10.98 -14.59 -4.00
N ASP A 87 -11.00 -13.84 -2.89
CA ASP A 87 -10.07 -13.88 -1.75
C ASP A 87 -8.55 -13.86 -2.04
N ALA A 88 -7.99 -12.65 -2.16
CA ALA A 88 -6.57 -12.43 -1.85
C ALA A 88 -6.41 -12.14 -0.36
N THR A 89 -6.26 -13.22 0.39
CA THR A 89 -5.70 -13.30 1.74
C THR A 89 -4.38 -12.52 1.84
N GLY A 90 -4.18 -11.88 2.99
CA GLY A 90 -3.09 -10.94 3.25
C GLY A 90 -1.68 -11.50 3.04
N ALA A 91 -0.79 -10.62 2.60
CA ALA A 91 0.65 -10.83 2.69
C ALA A 91 1.12 -10.51 4.13
N PRO A 92 1.98 -11.35 4.75
CA PRO A 92 2.37 -11.21 6.15
C PRO A 92 3.50 -10.21 6.35
N GLY A 93 3.43 -9.55 7.50
CA GLY A 93 4.48 -8.90 8.29
C GLY A 93 5.85 -8.67 7.65
N GLY A 94 6.11 -7.42 7.26
CA GLY A 94 7.46 -6.88 7.26
C GLY A 94 7.87 -6.54 8.70
N LYS A 95 8.66 -7.40 9.34
CA LYS A 95 9.37 -7.06 10.59
C LYS A 95 10.40 -5.97 10.28
N GLY A 96 10.03 -4.71 10.49
CA GLY A 96 10.99 -3.62 10.66
C GLY A 96 11.58 -3.73 12.07
N ALA A 97 12.89 -3.92 12.16
CA ALA A 97 13.63 -3.87 13.41
C ALA A 97 13.58 -2.44 13.96
N MET A 98 12.84 -2.23 15.06
CA MET A 98 12.97 -1.01 15.85
C MET A 98 14.22 -1.17 16.73
N ALA A 99 15.29 -0.47 16.36
CA ALA A 99 16.31 -0.04 17.31
C ALA A 99 15.63 0.93 18.28
N GLY A 100 15.45 0.52 19.54
CA GLY A 100 14.97 1.36 20.62
C GLY A 100 15.87 1.11 21.81
N GLY A 101 16.67 2.13 22.17
CA GLY A 101 17.60 2.06 23.28
C GLY A 101 16.89 1.89 24.62
N SER A 102 17.55 1.21 25.54
CA SER A 102 17.31 1.37 26.97
C SER A 102 18.66 1.48 27.65
N LEU A 103 19.03 2.73 27.93
CA LEU A 103 20.02 3.09 28.92
C LEU A 103 19.39 2.87 30.31
N SER A 104 20.22 2.41 31.25
CA SER A 104 20.06 2.46 32.71
C SER A 104 19.62 1.15 33.37
N GLU A 105 20.60 0.44 33.92
CA GLU A 105 20.51 -0.05 35.29
C GLU A 105 21.93 -0.15 35.88
N PRO A 106 22.31 0.69 36.86
CA PRO A 106 23.58 0.56 37.54
C PRO A 106 23.52 -0.61 38.53
N SER A 107 24.34 -1.64 38.28
CA SER A 107 24.58 -2.72 39.24
C SER A 107 25.16 -2.16 40.53
N VAL A 108 24.37 -2.17 41.60
CA VAL A 108 24.86 -2.10 42.97
C VAL A 108 25.48 -3.45 43.33
N PRO A 109 26.74 -3.53 43.81
CA PRO A 109 27.27 -4.75 44.39
C PRO A 109 26.79 -4.86 45.86
N GLU A 110 26.07 -5.94 46.18
CA GLU A 110 25.75 -6.30 47.56
C GLU A 110 27.03 -6.80 48.24
N THR A 111 27.57 -6.00 49.16
CA THR A 111 28.64 -6.40 50.07
C THR A 111 28.10 -6.52 51.49
N THR A 112 28.23 -7.73 52.03
CA THR A 112 28.50 -8.09 53.43
C THR A 112 27.57 -7.61 54.56
N ARG A 113 26.96 -8.60 55.23
CA ARG A 113 26.95 -8.80 56.70
C ARG A 113 26.42 -10.22 56.97
N ALA A 114 26.96 -11.06 57.84
CA ALA A 114 27.82 -10.87 59.02
C ALA A 114 28.75 -12.08 59.21
#